data_AF-A0A917JWU4-F1
#
_entry.id   AF-A0A917JWU4-F1
#
_cell.length_a   1.000
_cell.length_b   1.000
_cell.length_c   1.000
_cell.angle_alpha   90.00
_cell.angle_beta   90.00
_cell.angle_gamma   90.00
#
_symmetry.space_group_name_H-M   'P 1'
#
loop_
_entity.id
_entity.type
_entity.pdbx_description
1 polymer ?
#
loop_
_entity_poly.entity_id
_entity_poly.type
_entity_poly.pdbx_seq_one_letter_code
_entity_poly.pdbx_strand_id
1 'polypeptide(L)'
;MELTVDIGQDVYDDLETAAKLEGKNIKSMASAMLSLGVKVFLNSKEDKIDPTTSILLKNSVRSNEILIELLHIVFDKDKSNLGVYDADTALALIERVANKFMEGAE
;
A
#
# COMPACT_ATOMS: atom_id res chain seq x y z
N MET A 1 -12.75 14.58 -31.70
CA MET A 1 -11.41 14.51 -32.30
C MET A 1 -10.91 13.10 -32.12
N GLU A 2 -10.40 12.47 -33.17
CA GLU A 2 -9.74 11.16 -33.08
C GLU A 2 -8.23 11.37 -32.96
N LEU A 3 -7.59 10.62 -32.06
CA LEU A 3 -6.15 10.61 -31.82
C LEU A 3 -5.66 9.20 -32.12
N THR A 4 -4.67 9.08 -33.01
CA THR A 4 -3.97 7.80 -33.28
C THR A 4 -2.70 7.78 -32.46
N VAL A 5 -2.47 6.70 -31.72
CA VAL A 5 -1.31 6.51 -30.85
C VAL A 5 -0.66 5.18 -31.22
N ASP A 6 0.61 5.22 -31.57
CA ASP A 6 1.42 4.01 -31.76
C ASP A 6 1.88 3.50 -30.40
N ILE A 7 1.72 2.20 -30.18
CA ILE A 7 2.12 1.50 -28.95
C ILE A 7 2.99 0.30 -29.30
N GLY A 8 3.84 -0.11 -28.36
CA GLY A 8 4.65 -1.33 -28.50
C GLY A 8 3.77 -2.58 -28.57
N GLN A 9 4.30 -3.64 -29.20
CA GLN A 9 3.59 -4.92 -29.34
C GLN A 9 3.29 -5.56 -27.99
N ASP A 10 4.21 -5.43 -27.04
CA ASP A 10 4.06 -5.85 -25.65
C ASP A 10 2.84 -5.19 -24.98
N VAL A 11 2.73 -3.86 -25.10
CA VAL A 11 1.60 -3.09 -24.55
C VAL A 11 0.28 -3.46 -25.25
N TYR A 12 0.34 -3.74 -26.55
CA TYR A 12 -0.82 -4.20 -27.31
C TYR A 12 -1.32 -5.56 -26.82
N ASP A 13 -0.42 -6.52 -26.61
CA ASP A 13 -0.76 -7.87 -26.14
C ASP A 13 -1.34 -7.85 -24.71
N ASP A 14 -0.79 -6.99 -23.84
CA ASP A 14 -1.33 -6.74 -22.50
C ASP A 14 -2.73 -6.11 -22.56
N LEU A 15 -2.94 -5.14 -23.44
CA LEU A 15 -4.25 -4.51 -23.67
C LEU A 15 -5.28 -5.51 -24.18
N GLU A 16 -4.88 -6.42 -25.07
CA GLU A 16 -5.77 -7.47 -25.59
C GLU A 16 -6.17 -8.44 -24.47
N THR A 17 -5.21 -8.84 -23.64
CA THR A 17 -5.46 -9.69 -22.47
C THR A 17 -6.43 -9.02 -21.51
N ALA A 18 -6.19 -7.76 -21.17
CA ALA A 18 -7.06 -7.00 -20.28
C ALA A 18 -8.47 -6.80 -20.86
N ALA A 19 -8.57 -6.57 -22.18
CA ALA A 19 -9.86 -6.44 -22.87
C ALA A 19 -10.67 -7.75 -22.84
N LYS A 20 -10.00 -8.91 -23.01
CA LYS A 20 -10.62 -10.24 -22.90
C LYS A 20 -11.15 -10.50 -21.49
N LEU A 21 -10.37 -10.18 -20.46
CA LEU A 21 -10.78 -10.36 -19.05
C LEU A 21 -12.01 -9.52 -18.70
N GLU A 22 -12.07 -8.29 -19.19
CA GLU A 22 -13.14 -7.34 -18.90
C GLU A 22 -14.36 -7.46 -19.83
N GLY A 23 -14.33 -8.37 -20.80
CA GLY A 23 -15.39 -8.53 -21.80
C GLY A 23 -15.61 -7.28 -22.66
N LYS A 24 -14.57 -6.47 -22.87
CA LYS A 24 -14.61 -5.20 -23.62
C LYS A 24 -13.83 -5.31 -24.92
N ASN A 25 -14.10 -4.43 -25.87
CA ASN A 25 -13.26 -4.32 -27.07
C ASN A 25 -11.97 -3.54 -26.75
N ILE A 26 -10.91 -3.79 -27.54
CA ILE A 26 -9.58 -3.19 -27.33
C ILE A 26 -9.64 -1.66 -27.32
N LYS A 27 -10.42 -1.04 -28.21
CA LYS A 27 -10.54 0.43 -28.28
C LYS A 27 -11.14 1.04 -27.01
N SER A 28 -12.20 0.42 -26.48
CA SER A 28 -12.85 0.83 -25.24
C SER A 28 -11.92 0.63 -24.04
N MET A 29 -11.18 -0.49 -24.03
CA MET A 29 -10.21 -0.77 -22.98
C MET A 29 -9.03 0.22 -23.01
N ALA A 30 -8.48 0.50 -24.19
CA ALA A 30 -7.42 1.49 -24.39
C ALA A 30 -7.87 2.90 -23.94
N SER A 31 -9.10 3.29 -24.28
CA SER A 31 -9.65 4.57 -23.83
C SER A 31 -9.80 4.64 -22.31
N ALA A 32 -10.28 3.56 -21.67
CA ALA A 32 -10.39 3.47 -20.22
C ALA A 32 -9.01 3.54 -19.54
N MET A 33 -8.02 2.84 -20.08
CA MET A 33 -6.65 2.82 -19.58
C MET A 33 -5.96 4.18 -19.73
N LEU A 34 -6.14 4.86 -20.86
CA LEU A 34 -5.66 6.24 -21.04
C LEU A 34 -6.31 7.20 -20.06
N SER A 35 -7.63 7.09 -19.83
CA SER A 35 -8.33 7.92 -18.84
C SER A 35 -7.80 7.67 -17.42
N LEU A 36 -7.57 6.40 -17.06
CA LEU A 36 -6.98 6.03 -15.79
C LEU A 36 -5.56 6.57 -15.64
N GLY A 37 -4.71 6.39 -16.65
CA GLY A 37 -3.34 6.88 -16.67
C GLY A 37 -3.27 8.40 -16.49
N VAL A 38 -4.16 9.16 -17.15
CA VAL A 38 -4.26 10.61 -16.95
C VAL A 38 -4.65 10.96 -15.52
N LYS A 39 -5.65 10.28 -14.94
CA LYS A 39 -6.05 10.51 -13.54
C LYS A 39 -4.93 10.19 -12.56
N VAL A 40 -4.26 9.05 -12.74
CA VAL A 40 -3.11 8.65 -11.91
C VAL A 40 -1.99 9.67 -12.03
N PHE A 41 -1.67 10.12 -13.24
CA PHE A 41 -0.65 11.14 -13.47
C PHE A 41 -0.99 12.46 -12.79
N LEU A 42 -2.22 12.96 -12.96
CA LEU A 42 -2.68 14.19 -12.30
C LEU A 42 -2.65 14.08 -10.78
N ASN A 43 -3.09 12.95 -10.22
CA ASN A 43 -3.05 12.71 -8.77
C ASN A 43 -1.62 12.53 -8.26
N SER A 44 -0.71 11.95 -9.05
CA SER A 44 0.71 11.80 -8.68
C SER A 44 1.48 13.12 -8.69
N LYS A 45 0.98 14.13 -9.42
CA LYS A 45 1.55 15.48 -9.49
C LYS A 45 1.05 16.39 -8.36
N GLU A 46 -0.08 16.06 -7.75
CA GLU A 46 -0.51 16.70 -6.52
C GLU A 46 0.27 16.07 -5.36
N ASP A 47 1.43 16.65 -5.01
CA ASP A 47 2.18 16.45 -3.76
C ASP A 47 1.38 16.93 -2.52
N LYS A 48 0.07 16.68 -2.51
CA LYS A 48 -0.76 16.88 -1.35
C LYS A 48 -0.86 15.53 -0.68
N ILE A 49 0.04 15.30 0.27
CA ILE A 49 -0.28 14.38 1.37
C ILE A 49 -1.65 14.84 1.87
N ASP A 50 -2.68 14.03 1.61
CA ASP A 50 -4.03 14.33 2.02
C ASP A 50 -3.99 14.73 3.51
N PRO A 51 -4.48 15.92 3.89
CA PRO A 51 -4.37 16.42 5.26
C PRO A 51 -4.91 15.41 6.29
N THR A 52 -5.94 14.64 5.92
CA THR A 52 -6.50 13.58 6.75
C THR A 52 -5.51 12.44 6.94
N THR A 53 -4.90 11.96 5.85
CA THR A 53 -3.84 10.94 5.85
C THR A 53 -2.62 11.39 6.66
N SER A 54 -2.22 12.67 6.55
CA SER A 54 -1.12 13.24 7.34
C SER A 54 -1.42 13.21 8.85
N ILE A 55 -2.63 13.61 9.24
CA ILE A 55 -3.07 13.57 10.65
C ILE A 55 -3.14 12.13 11.16
N LEU A 56 -3.69 11.21 10.36
CA LEU A 56 -3.77 9.79 10.71
C LEU A 56 -2.37 9.19 10.90
N LEU A 57 -1.43 9.49 10.01
CA LEU A 57 -0.05 9.01 10.11
C LEU A 57 0.63 9.57 11.36
N LYS A 58 0.50 10.88 11.62
CA LYS A 58 1.08 11.52 12.80
C LYS A 58 0.52 10.94 14.10
N ASN A 59 -0.79 10.70 14.16
CA ASN A 59 -1.42 10.08 15.31
C ASN A 59 -0.96 8.63 15.47
N SER A 60 -0.84 7.87 14.38
CA SER A 60 -0.38 6.48 14.42
C SER A 60 1.04 6.37 14.95
N VAL A 61 1.96 7.21 14.47
CA VAL A 61 3.35 7.25 14.98
C VAL A 61 3.37 7.56 16.48
N ARG A 62 2.65 8.61 16.90
CA ARG A 62 2.61 9.02 18.31
C ARG A 62 1.95 7.97 19.22
N SER A 63 0.89 7.32 18.74
CA SER A 63 0.27 6.20 19.45
C SER A 63 1.24 5.03 19.59
N ASN A 64 2.02 4.73 18.56
CA ASN A 64 3.01 3.65 18.62
C ASN A 64 4.10 3.94 19.67
N GLU A 65 4.62 5.16 19.72
CA GLU A 65 5.59 5.59 20.76
C GLU A 65 5.02 5.38 22.18
N ILE A 66 3.77 5.79 22.41
CA ILE A 66 3.11 5.61 23.71
C ILE A 66 2.92 4.13 24.04
N LEU A 67 2.52 3.32 23.07
CA LEU A 67 2.32 1.88 23.28
C LEU A 67 3.65 1.17 23.59
N ILE A 68 4.75 1.57 22.95
CA ILE A 68 6.09 1.08 23.24
C ILE A 68 6.47 1.41 24.69
N GLU A 69 6.28 2.65 25.12
CA GLU A 69 6.56 3.06 26.50
C GLU A 69 5.70 2.29 27.52
N LEU A 70 4.40 2.17 27.24
CA LEU A 70 3.50 1.38 28.09
C LEU A 70 3.94 -0.07 28.19
N LEU A 71 4.33 -0.68 27.08
CA LEU A 71 4.83 -2.05 27.07
C LEU A 71 6.03 -2.19 28.01
N HIS A 72 7.03 -1.30 27.93
CA HIS A 72 8.17 -1.36 28.85
C HIS A 72 7.80 -1.20 30.34
N ILE A 73 6.76 -0.43 30.64
CA ILE A 73 6.32 -0.19 32.03
C ILE A 73 5.52 -1.38 32.59
N VAL A 74 4.65 -1.98 31.77
CA VAL A 74 3.64 -2.95 32.25
C VAL A 74 3.87 -4.39 31.76
N PHE A 75 4.99 -4.65 31.07
CA PHE A 75 5.27 -5.96 30.49
C PHE A 75 5.23 -7.07 31.55
N ASP A 76 4.45 -8.10 31.24
CA ASP A 76 4.30 -9.30 32.06
C ASP A 76 4.46 -10.53 31.16
N LYS A 77 5.57 -11.24 31.34
CA LYS A 77 5.92 -12.44 30.56
C LYS A 77 4.84 -13.52 30.65
N ASP A 78 4.17 -13.65 31.80
CA ASP A 78 3.20 -14.72 32.04
C ASP A 78 1.85 -14.43 31.34
N LYS A 79 1.65 -13.17 30.91
CA LYS A 79 0.50 -12.73 30.12
C LYS A 79 0.83 -12.56 28.62
N SER A 80 2.07 -12.80 28.22
CA SER A 80 2.50 -12.57 26.85
C SER A 80 2.07 -13.70 25.92
N ASN A 81 1.20 -13.39 24.94
CA ASN A 81 0.81 -14.34 23.89
C ASN A 81 1.95 -14.64 22.89
N LEU A 82 3.03 -13.86 22.92
CA LEU A 82 4.20 -14.04 22.06
C LEU A 82 5.22 -15.02 22.65
N GLY A 83 5.07 -15.43 23.92
CA GLY A 83 6.00 -16.33 24.60
C GLY A 83 7.39 -15.74 24.85
N VAL A 84 7.48 -14.41 24.91
CA VAL A 84 8.72 -13.65 25.11
C VAL A 84 8.95 -13.30 26.58
N TYR A 85 10.22 -13.14 26.97
CA TYR A 85 10.63 -12.97 28.36
C TYR A 85 10.76 -11.50 28.80
N ASP A 86 10.89 -10.58 27.85
CA ASP A 86 11.03 -9.15 28.09
C ASP A 86 10.34 -8.33 26.97
N ALA A 87 10.16 -7.03 27.24
CA ALA A 87 9.52 -6.09 26.33
C ALA A 87 10.35 -5.87 25.05
N ASP A 88 11.68 -5.82 25.15
CA ASP A 88 12.57 -5.60 24.01
C ASP A 88 12.44 -6.72 22.96
N THR A 89 12.43 -7.97 23.43
CA THR A 89 12.24 -9.15 22.59
C THR A 89 10.83 -9.17 21.98
N ALA A 90 9.82 -8.71 22.72
CA ALA A 90 8.46 -8.55 22.20
C ALA A 90 8.41 -7.56 21.03
N LEU A 91 9.05 -6.40 21.19
CA LEU A 91 9.11 -5.36 20.17
C LEU A 91 9.85 -5.83 18.92
N ALA A 92 11.01 -6.45 19.07
CA ALA A 92 11.77 -7.00 17.95
C ALA A 92 10.96 -8.03 17.15
N LEU A 93 10.14 -8.85 17.83
CA LEU A 93 9.24 -9.80 17.17
C LEU A 93 8.11 -9.10 16.42
N ILE A 94 7.48 -8.09 17.04
CA ILE A 94 6.41 -7.30 16.43
C ILE A 94 6.93 -6.57 15.18
N GLU A 95 8.09 -5.93 15.25
CA GLU A 95 8.74 -5.27 14.11
C GLU A 95 9.02 -6.25 12.97
N ARG A 96 9.52 -7.45 13.29
CA ARG A 96 9.78 -8.49 12.29
C ARG A 96 8.49 -8.93 11.59
N VAL A 97 7.39 -9.08 12.31
CA VAL A 97 6.08 -9.45 11.73
C VAL A 97 5.54 -8.30 10.88
N ALA A 98 5.60 -7.06 11.37
CA ALA A 98 5.18 -5.88 10.63
C ALA A 98 5.96 -5.72 9.31
N ASN A 99 7.29 -5.91 9.34
CA ASN A 99 8.13 -5.84 8.15
C ASN A 99 7.79 -6.92 7.14
N LYS A 100 7.56 -8.16 7.58
CA LYS A 100 7.09 -9.23 6.68
C LYS A 100 5.78 -8.89 5.98
N PHE A 101 4.83 -8.31 6.71
CA PHE A 101 3.56 -7.87 6.14
C PHE A 101 3.76 -6.74 5.11
N MET A 102 4.61 -5.76 5.43
CA MET A 102 4.93 -4.65 4.51
C MET A 102 5.68 -5.11 3.25
N GLU A 103 6.49 -6.16 3.36
CA GLU A 103 7.20 -6.80 2.24
C GLU A 103 6.32 -7.75 1.42
N GLY A 104 5.05 -7.94 1.80
CA GLY A 104 4.11 -8.84 1.12
C GLY A 104 4.45 -10.33 1.30
N ALA A 105 5.16 -10.69 2.36
CA ALA A 105 5.55 -12.06 2.67
C ALA A 105 4.49 -12.87 3.44
N GLU A 106 3.29 -12.30 3.66
CA GLU A 106 2.07 -12.96 4.14
C GLU A 106 0.82 -12.36 3.46
#